data_AF-A0A3S2A8K0-F1
#
_entry.id   AF-A0A3S2A8K0-F1
#
_cell.length_a   1.000
_cell.length_b   1.000
_cell.length_c   1.000
_cell.angle_alpha   90.00
_cell.angle_beta   90.00
_cell.angle_gamma   90.00
#
_symmetry.space_group_name_H-M   'P 1'
#
loop_
_entity.id
_entity.type
_entity.pdbx_description
1 polymer ?
#
loop_
_entity_poly.entity_id
_entity_poly.type
_entity_poly.pdbx_seq_one_letter_code
_entity_poly.pdbx_strand_id
1 'polypeptide(L)'
;MENPFGPNRIEYESRPILWFSQKSALISAAAKPVFVAGTRGSGKTSILRSLSTVHILEDKSLSDQVGKLAWYGVFFQLNETFSPLIDNAVLNLIPERIRFDTAAVIPRQFVIFSHYLELKIVERLLESIGQLRRDGHLKYRASEDRDVALALHREVLHFIPQPARLDFFS
;
A
#
# COMPACT_ATOMS: atom_id res chain seq x y z
N MET A 1 30.23 18.84 -2.31
CA MET A 1 29.62 17.92 -3.29
C MET A 1 28.33 17.43 -2.63
N GLU A 2 27.18 17.98 -3.00
CA GLU A 2 25.90 17.61 -2.37
C GLU A 2 25.53 16.18 -2.75
N ASN A 3 25.15 15.40 -1.74
CA ASN A 3 24.71 14.02 -1.93
C ASN A 3 23.46 14.02 -2.84
N PRO A 4 23.52 13.44 -4.05
CA PRO A 4 22.39 13.43 -4.97
C PRO A 4 21.25 12.51 -4.50
N PHE A 5 21.44 11.76 -3.40
CA PHE A 5 20.43 10.97 -2.70
C PHE A 5 19.84 11.69 -1.49
N GLY A 6 20.26 12.93 -1.19
CA GLY A 6 19.67 13.74 -0.14
C GLY A 6 18.17 13.95 -0.35
N PRO A 7 17.36 14.01 0.73
CA PRO A 7 15.93 14.21 0.58
C PRO A 7 15.63 15.49 -0.18
N ASN A 8 14.65 15.48 -1.09
CA ASN A 8 14.24 16.70 -1.78
C ASN A 8 13.35 17.58 -0.87
N ARG A 9 13.16 18.85 -1.20
CA ARG A 9 12.30 19.79 -0.43
C ARG A 9 10.91 19.23 -0.08
N ILE A 10 10.32 18.44 -0.97
CA ILE A 10 9.04 17.74 -0.76
C ILE A 10 9.12 16.62 0.30
N GLU A 11 10.27 15.97 0.42
CA GLU A 11 10.51 14.92 1.43
C GLU A 11 10.82 15.53 2.80
N TYR A 12 11.29 16.79 2.84
CA TYR A 12 11.42 17.60 4.04
C TYR A 12 10.11 18.28 4.47
N GLU A 13 9.23 18.64 3.52
CA GLU A 13 7.91 19.16 3.84
C GLU A 13 7.04 18.05 4.42
N SER A 14 6.68 18.19 5.70
CA SER A 14 5.79 17.25 6.39
C SER A 14 4.38 17.23 5.81
N ARG A 15 3.95 18.32 5.15
CA ARG A 15 2.65 18.49 4.50
C ARG A 15 2.81 19.30 3.20
N PRO A 16 3.35 18.69 2.13
CA PRO A 16 3.51 19.39 0.86
C PRO A 16 2.13 19.64 0.23
N ILE A 17 1.92 20.83 -0.33
CA ILE A 17 0.70 21.11 -1.10
C ILE A 17 0.77 20.31 -2.39
N LEU A 18 -0.17 19.37 -2.57
CA LEU A 18 -0.24 18.52 -3.74
C LEU A 18 -1.33 19.02 -4.69
N TRP A 19 -1.04 18.94 -5.99
CA TRP A 19 -1.98 19.28 -7.05
C TRP A 19 -2.52 18.02 -7.73
N PHE A 20 -3.84 17.94 -7.90
CA PHE A 20 -4.46 16.85 -8.65
C PHE A 20 -4.34 17.13 -10.15
N SER A 21 -3.25 16.64 -10.75
CA SER A 21 -2.94 16.91 -12.15
C SER A 21 -3.86 16.17 -13.13
N GLN A 22 -3.93 16.64 -14.38
CA GLN A 22 -4.60 15.90 -15.47
C GLN A 22 -4.04 14.47 -15.62
N LYS A 23 -2.73 14.28 -15.38
CA LYS A 23 -2.11 12.95 -15.41
C LYS A 23 -2.61 12.07 -14.27
N SER A 24 -2.80 12.62 -13.07
CA SER A 24 -3.46 11.92 -11.95
C SER A 24 -4.87 11.50 -12.33
N ALA A 25 -5.67 12.40 -12.92
CA ALA A 25 -7.02 12.08 -13.39
C ALA A 25 -7.03 10.91 -14.38
N LEU A 26 -6.15 10.94 -15.39
CA LEU A 26 -6.01 9.86 -16.37
C LEU A 26 -5.60 8.53 -15.73
N ILE A 27 -4.68 8.55 -14.77
CA ILE A 27 -4.26 7.34 -14.04
C ILE A 27 -5.45 6.78 -13.25
N SER A 28 -6.21 7.63 -12.56
CA SER A 28 -7.35 7.18 -11.75
C SER A 28 -8.49 6.56 -12.57
N ALA A 29 -8.62 6.95 -13.84
CA ALA A 29 -9.63 6.42 -14.76
C ALA A 29 -9.12 5.22 -15.60
N ALA A 30 -7.85 4.83 -15.46
CA ALA A 30 -7.27 3.80 -16.29
C ALA A 30 -7.76 2.39 -15.89
N ALA A 31 -8.21 1.61 -16.88
CA ALA A 31 -8.61 0.22 -16.68
C ALA A 31 -7.42 -0.76 -16.57
N LYS A 32 -6.20 -0.31 -16.90
CA LYS A 32 -4.96 -1.10 -16.87
C LYS A 32 -3.90 -0.39 -16.03
N PRO A 33 -2.91 -1.12 -15.49
CA PRO A 33 -1.79 -0.52 -14.78
C PRO A 33 -1.09 0.55 -15.62
N VAL A 34 -0.88 1.73 -15.05
CA VAL A 34 -0.19 2.85 -15.71
C VAL A 34 1.19 3.03 -15.09
N PHE A 35 2.22 2.95 -15.93
CA PHE A 35 3.60 3.19 -15.49
C PHE A 35 3.94 4.68 -15.60
N VAL A 36 4.47 5.26 -14.51
CA VAL A 36 4.88 6.68 -14.46
C VAL A 36 6.40 6.79 -14.48
N ALA A 37 6.96 7.00 -15.67
CA ALA A 37 8.39 7.22 -15.87
C ALA A 37 8.78 8.71 -15.76
N GLY A 38 10.04 9.00 -15.42
CA GLY A 38 10.58 10.36 -15.35
C GLY A 38 11.86 10.46 -14.52
N THR A 39 12.61 11.56 -14.69
CA THR A 39 13.86 11.85 -13.96
C THR A 39 13.61 12.13 -12.47
N ARG A 40 14.66 12.09 -11.62
CA ARG A 40 14.54 12.47 -10.20
C ARG A 40 13.98 13.89 -10.08
N GLY A 41 13.07 14.10 -9.14
CA GLY A 41 12.44 15.42 -8.93
C GLY A 41 11.34 15.78 -9.93
N SER A 42 11.03 14.94 -10.93
CA SER A 42 9.99 15.23 -11.94
C SER A 42 8.54 15.10 -11.43
N GLY A 43 8.31 15.06 -10.12
CA GLY A 43 6.97 14.99 -9.53
C GLY A 43 6.28 13.61 -9.58
N LYS A 44 6.97 12.51 -9.90
CA LYS A 44 6.37 11.16 -9.93
C LYS A 44 5.69 10.80 -8.60
N THR A 45 6.44 10.95 -7.51
CA THR A 45 5.94 10.68 -6.15
C THR A 45 4.77 11.59 -5.81
N SER A 46 4.82 12.86 -6.22
CA SER A 46 3.72 13.81 -6.01
C SER A 46 2.44 13.41 -6.74
N ILE A 47 2.54 12.94 -7.99
CA ILE A 47 1.40 12.42 -8.77
C ILE A 47 0.79 11.19 -8.09
N LEU A 48 1.61 10.26 -7.61
CA LEU A 48 1.12 9.05 -6.94
C LEU A 48 0.54 9.35 -5.55
N ARG A 49 1.13 10.30 -4.80
CA ARG A 49 0.59 10.76 -3.52
C ARG A 49 -0.71 11.52 -3.68
N SER A 50 -0.86 12.32 -4.73
CA SER A 50 -2.13 13.01 -5.02
C SER A 50 -3.25 12.06 -5.44
N LEU A 51 -2.94 10.77 -5.67
CA LEU A 51 -3.90 9.70 -5.89
C LEU A 51 -4.20 8.89 -4.61
N SER A 52 -3.64 9.24 -3.46
CA SER A 52 -3.92 8.51 -2.21
C SER A 52 -5.18 9.03 -1.55
N THR A 53 -6.17 8.15 -1.33
CA THR A 53 -7.46 8.52 -0.71
C THR A 53 -7.29 9.20 0.65
N VAL A 54 -6.47 8.65 1.54
CA VAL A 54 -6.20 9.25 2.86
C VAL A 54 -5.62 10.66 2.71
N HIS A 55 -4.57 10.84 1.89
CA HIS A 55 -3.98 12.15 1.65
C HIS A 55 -4.97 13.16 1.04
N ILE A 56 -5.84 12.73 0.12
CA ILE A 56 -6.87 13.60 -0.47
C ILE A 56 -7.86 14.08 0.58
N LEU A 57 -8.25 13.21 1.52
CA LEU A 57 -9.24 13.55 2.54
C LEU A 57 -8.64 14.40 3.66
N GLU A 58 -7.36 14.21 3.98
CA GLU A 58 -6.63 15.01 4.97
C GLU A 58 -6.22 16.40 4.45
N ASP A 59 -5.91 16.52 3.15
CA ASP A 59 -5.52 17.78 2.51
C ASP A 59 -6.76 18.47 1.90
N LYS A 60 -7.17 19.58 2.52
CA LYS A 60 -8.33 20.36 2.05
C LYS A 60 -8.20 20.82 0.60
N SER A 61 -7.00 21.22 0.15
CA SER A 61 -6.80 21.67 -1.23
C SER A 61 -6.98 20.54 -2.22
N LEU A 62 -6.49 19.34 -1.91
CA LEU A 62 -6.74 18.15 -2.74
C LEU A 62 -8.21 17.76 -2.71
N SER A 63 -8.83 17.75 -1.53
CA SER A 63 -10.25 17.42 -1.37
C SER A 63 -11.15 18.33 -2.20
N ASP A 64 -10.89 19.65 -2.16
CA ASP A 64 -11.63 20.64 -2.93
C ASP A 64 -11.42 20.49 -4.45
N GLN A 65 -10.21 20.12 -4.90
CA GLN A 65 -9.89 19.87 -6.31
C GLN A 65 -10.56 18.60 -6.86
N VAL A 66 -10.56 17.51 -6.07
CA VAL A 66 -11.04 16.20 -6.51
C VAL A 66 -12.55 16.06 -6.31
N GLY A 67 -13.08 16.63 -5.24
CA GLY A 67 -14.48 16.50 -4.86
C GLY A 67 -14.83 15.06 -4.43
N LYS A 68 -15.88 14.50 -5.03
CA LYS A 68 -16.33 13.14 -4.69
C LYS A 68 -15.43 12.09 -5.35
N LEU A 69 -14.88 11.20 -4.53
CA LEU A 69 -14.08 10.08 -4.99
C LEU A 69 -14.96 8.95 -5.56
N ALA A 70 -14.72 8.58 -6.81
CA ALA A 70 -15.34 7.41 -7.46
C ALA A 70 -14.45 6.16 -7.40
N TRP A 71 -13.27 6.27 -6.79
CA TRP A 71 -12.24 5.25 -6.74
C TRP A 71 -11.50 5.33 -5.40
N TYR A 72 -10.77 4.27 -5.09
CA TYR A 72 -9.94 4.17 -3.89
C TYR A 72 -8.49 3.94 -4.29
N GLY A 73 -7.58 4.73 -3.69
CA GLY A 73 -6.16 4.72 -4.03
C GLY A 73 -5.30 4.70 -2.78
N VAL A 74 -4.27 3.85 -2.80
CA VAL A 74 -3.32 3.68 -1.71
C VAL A 74 -1.93 4.02 -2.19
N PHE A 75 -1.28 4.96 -1.51
CA PHE A 75 0.14 5.21 -1.69
C PHE A 75 0.94 4.50 -0.59
N PHE A 76 1.91 3.69 -1.02
CA PHE A 76 2.96 3.16 -0.15
C PHE A 76 4.30 3.25 -0.86
N GLN A 77 5.34 3.41 -0.06
CA GLN A 77 6.71 3.38 -0.51
C GLN A 77 7.32 2.06 -0.06
N LEU A 78 7.93 1.33 -0.99
CA LEU A 78 8.71 0.15 -0.65
C LEU A 78 9.92 0.60 0.17
N ASN A 79 10.17 -0.05 1.29
CA ASN A 79 11.29 0.28 2.16
C ASN A 79 12.62 0.00 1.42
N GLU A 80 13.49 1.00 1.31
CA GLU A 80 14.80 0.89 0.67
C GLU A 80 15.68 -0.18 1.32
N THR A 81 15.50 -0.43 2.62
CA THR A 81 16.22 -1.47 3.36
C THR A 81 15.79 -2.89 2.97
N PHE A 82 14.66 -3.05 2.26
CA PHE A 82 14.12 -4.38 1.94
C PHE A 82 14.77 -5.04 0.72
N SER A 83 15.28 -4.27 -0.24
CA SER A 83 16.03 -4.82 -1.38
C SER A 83 17.24 -5.65 -0.92
N PRO A 84 18.13 -5.11 -0.05
CA PRO A 84 19.24 -5.88 0.51
C PRO A 84 18.82 -7.04 1.41
N LEU A 85 17.68 -6.93 2.10
CA LEU A 85 17.17 -7.98 2.99
C LEU A 85 16.57 -9.15 2.22
N ILE A 86 15.88 -8.92 1.10
CA ILE A 86 15.51 -10.00 0.18
C ILE A 86 16.76 -10.66 -0.35
N ASP A 87 17.75 -9.89 -0.84
CA ASP A 87 18.97 -10.48 -1.37
C ASP A 87 19.67 -11.37 -0.32
N ASN A 88 19.84 -10.88 0.91
CA ASN A 88 20.50 -11.66 1.98
C ASN A 88 19.65 -12.80 2.55
N ALA A 89 18.34 -12.60 2.76
CA ALA A 89 17.46 -13.64 3.30
C ALA A 89 17.22 -14.76 2.27
N VAL A 90 17.08 -14.41 0.99
CA VAL A 90 16.96 -15.37 -0.11
C VAL A 90 18.24 -16.17 -0.24
N LEU A 91 19.41 -15.52 -0.17
CA LEU A 91 20.68 -16.25 -0.14
C LEU A 91 20.70 -17.20 1.06
N ASN A 92 20.44 -16.73 2.28
CA ASN A 92 20.57 -17.57 3.49
C ASN A 92 19.57 -18.73 3.62
N LEU A 93 18.37 -18.61 3.06
CA LEU A 93 17.35 -19.67 3.06
C LEU A 93 17.52 -20.69 1.92
N ILE A 94 18.36 -20.38 0.93
CA ILE A 94 18.64 -21.28 -0.19
C ILE A 94 19.84 -22.18 0.17
N PRO A 95 19.70 -23.53 0.05
CA PRO A 95 20.81 -24.47 0.24
C PRO A 95 22.00 -24.11 -0.65
N GLU A 96 23.24 -24.18 -0.13
CA GLU A 96 24.47 -23.74 -0.83
C GLU A 96 24.56 -24.20 -2.28
N ARG A 97 24.22 -25.47 -2.55
CA ARG A 97 24.21 -26.07 -3.89
C ARG A 97 23.35 -25.36 -4.94
N ILE A 98 22.29 -24.66 -4.52
CA ILE A 98 21.39 -23.89 -5.40
C ILE A 98 21.79 -22.40 -5.43
N ARG A 99 22.49 -21.93 -4.39
CA ARG A 99 22.92 -20.54 -4.23
C ARG A 99 23.88 -20.10 -5.34
N PHE A 100 24.62 -21.04 -5.92
CA PHE A 100 25.55 -20.82 -7.05
C PHE A 100 24.91 -21.01 -8.43
N ASP A 101 23.65 -21.45 -8.50
CA ASP A 101 22.89 -21.53 -9.75
C ASP A 101 22.03 -20.26 -9.91
N THR A 102 22.62 -19.24 -10.53
CA THR A 102 21.99 -17.93 -10.77
C THR A 102 20.69 -18.03 -11.57
N ALA A 103 20.51 -19.05 -12.42
CA ALA A 103 19.28 -19.24 -13.18
C ALA A 103 18.11 -19.73 -12.31
N ALA A 104 18.39 -20.48 -11.24
CA ALA A 104 17.37 -20.97 -10.30
C ALA A 104 17.00 -19.95 -9.20
N VAL A 105 17.87 -18.98 -8.92
CA VAL A 105 17.67 -17.96 -7.88
C VAL A 105 16.73 -16.84 -8.33
N ILE A 106 16.83 -16.38 -9.59
CA ILE A 106 16.02 -15.27 -10.14
C ILE A 106 14.51 -15.51 -10.02
N PRO A 107 13.96 -16.68 -10.42
CA PRO A 107 12.54 -16.96 -10.26
C PRO A 107 12.07 -16.93 -8.80
N ARG A 108 12.93 -17.35 -7.86
CA ARG A 108 12.59 -17.40 -6.42
C ARG A 108 12.60 -16.03 -5.76
N GLN A 109 13.57 -15.18 -6.11
CA GLN A 109 13.58 -13.77 -5.68
C GLN A 109 12.31 -13.06 -6.14
N PHE A 110 11.90 -13.27 -7.39
CA PHE A 110 10.65 -12.75 -7.91
C PHE A 110 9.43 -13.24 -7.11
N VAL A 111 9.33 -14.53 -6.83
CA VAL A 111 8.23 -15.10 -6.02
C VAL A 111 8.18 -14.48 -4.63
N ILE A 112 9.31 -14.36 -3.94
CA ILE A 112 9.38 -13.79 -2.58
C ILE A 112 9.01 -12.30 -2.59
N PHE A 113 9.53 -11.55 -3.57
CA PHE A 113 9.16 -10.15 -3.77
C PHE A 113 7.66 -10.00 -4.06
N SER A 114 7.07 -10.86 -4.89
CA SER A 114 5.63 -10.85 -5.20
C SER A 114 4.79 -11.05 -3.94
N HIS A 115 5.09 -12.08 -3.13
CA HIS A 115 4.38 -12.33 -1.89
C HIS A 115 4.53 -11.17 -0.89
N TYR A 116 5.72 -10.60 -0.78
CA TYR A 116 5.94 -9.43 0.07
C TYR A 116 5.11 -8.23 -0.40
N LEU A 117 5.09 -7.95 -1.71
CA LEU A 117 4.32 -6.88 -2.30
C LEU A 117 2.83 -7.08 -2.03
N GLU A 118 2.31 -8.30 -2.23
CA GLU A 118 0.92 -8.66 -1.92
C GLU A 118 0.58 -8.42 -0.44
N LEU A 119 1.42 -8.91 0.48
CA LEU A 119 1.23 -8.70 1.92
C LEU A 119 1.26 -7.21 2.28
N LYS A 120 2.17 -6.44 1.69
CA LYS A 120 2.27 -4.99 1.93
C LYS A 120 1.07 -4.23 1.38
N ILE A 121 0.54 -4.64 0.23
CA ILE A 121 -0.70 -4.08 -0.32
C ILE A 121 -1.85 -4.34 0.64
N VAL A 122 -2.00 -5.58 1.12
CA VAL A 122 -3.07 -5.96 2.07
C VAL A 122 -2.93 -5.20 3.39
N GLU A 123 -1.74 -5.18 3.99
CA GLU A 123 -1.46 -4.43 5.22
C GLU A 123 -1.84 -2.96 5.07
N ARG A 124 -1.37 -2.31 3.99
CA ARG A 124 -1.63 -0.89 3.75
C ARG A 124 -3.10 -0.59 3.47
N LEU A 125 -3.78 -1.48 2.75
CA LEU A 125 -5.22 -1.41 2.51
C LEU A 125 -5.98 -1.44 3.85
N LEU A 126 -5.66 -2.40 4.72
CA LEU A 126 -6.29 -2.55 6.03
C LEU A 126 -6.01 -1.34 6.94
N GLU A 127 -4.78 -0.85 6.98
CA GLU A 127 -4.42 0.36 7.71
C GLU A 127 -5.24 1.56 7.24
N SER A 128 -5.33 1.76 5.92
CA SER A 128 -6.02 2.90 5.33
C SER A 128 -7.53 2.82 5.55
N ILE A 129 -8.16 1.65 5.38
CA ILE A 129 -9.58 1.46 5.70
C ILE A 129 -9.81 1.71 7.19
N GLY A 130 -8.95 1.19 8.06
CA GLY A 130 -9.03 1.42 9.50
C GLY A 130 -8.94 2.91 9.86
N GLN A 131 -8.07 3.66 9.18
CA GLN A 131 -7.95 5.10 9.35
C GLN A 131 -9.22 5.84 8.90
N LEU A 132 -9.71 5.57 7.68
CA LEU A 132 -10.96 6.16 7.16
C LEU A 132 -12.16 5.91 8.07
N ARG A 133 -12.19 4.74 8.72
CA ARG A 133 -13.16 4.39 9.73
C ARG A 133 -13.02 5.25 10.99
N ARG A 134 -11.81 5.36 11.56
CA ARG A 134 -11.57 6.20 12.75
C ARG A 134 -11.94 7.66 12.51
N ASP A 135 -11.72 8.14 11.28
CA ASP A 135 -11.99 9.52 10.89
C ASP A 135 -13.46 9.76 10.49
N GLY A 136 -14.30 8.72 10.53
CA GLY A 136 -15.74 8.82 10.23
C GLY A 136 -16.07 9.01 8.75
N HIS A 137 -15.11 8.74 7.85
CA HIS A 137 -15.32 8.82 6.40
C HIS A 137 -16.11 7.63 5.84
N LEU A 138 -16.10 6.50 6.56
CA LEU A 138 -16.87 5.30 6.19
C LEU A 138 -18.19 5.28 6.97
N LYS A 139 -19.30 5.08 6.25
CA LYS A 139 -20.63 4.90 6.85
C LYS A 139 -20.88 3.41 7.01
N TYR A 140 -20.99 2.93 8.24
CA TYR A 140 -21.36 1.56 8.57
C TYR A 140 -22.19 1.53 9.84
N ARG A 141 -23.07 0.54 9.95
CA ARG A 141 -23.81 0.21 11.17
C ARG A 141 -22.98 -0.78 11.98
N ALA A 142 -23.03 -0.70 13.31
CA ALA A 142 -22.29 -1.62 14.19
C ALA A 142 -22.62 -3.11 13.93
N SER A 143 -23.81 -3.41 13.40
CA SER A 143 -24.20 -4.76 12.98
C SER A 143 -23.39 -5.28 11.79
N GLU A 144 -22.96 -4.40 10.88
CA GLU A 144 -22.23 -4.78 9.66
C GLU A 144 -20.80 -5.23 9.97
N ASP A 145 -20.17 -4.69 11.03
CA ASP A 145 -18.85 -5.13 11.49
C ASP A 145 -18.84 -6.58 11.96
N ARG A 146 -19.88 -6.96 12.71
CA ARG A 146 -20.04 -8.32 13.22
C ARG A 146 -20.15 -9.30 12.04
N ASP A 147 -20.97 -8.95 11.05
CA ASP A 147 -21.23 -9.82 9.91
C ASP A 147 -19.98 -9.98 9.04
N VAL A 148 -19.22 -8.90 8.81
CA VAL A 148 -17.95 -8.95 8.08
C VAL A 148 -16.89 -9.73 8.85
N ALA A 149 -16.76 -9.54 10.17
CA ALA A 149 -15.80 -10.29 10.98
C ALA A 149 -16.13 -11.80 11.01
N LEU A 150 -17.43 -12.15 11.09
CA LEU A 150 -17.89 -13.53 11.00
C LEU A 150 -17.63 -14.14 9.62
N ALA A 151 -17.84 -13.39 8.54
CA ALA A 151 -17.54 -13.83 7.18
C ALA A 151 -16.04 -14.09 6.99
N LEU A 152 -15.17 -13.14 7.39
CA LEU A 152 -13.71 -13.31 7.33
C LEU A 152 -13.24 -14.52 8.15
N HIS A 153 -13.81 -14.73 9.34
CA HIS A 153 -13.46 -15.89 10.14
C HIS A 153 -13.85 -17.21 9.44
N ARG A 154 -15.07 -17.29 8.91
CA ARG A 154 -15.59 -18.49 8.24
C ARG A 154 -14.89 -18.80 6.92
N GLU A 155 -14.58 -17.78 6.14
CA GLU A 155 -14.12 -17.94 4.76
C GLU A 155 -12.59 -17.92 4.67
N VAL A 156 -11.93 -17.12 5.49
CA VAL A 156 -10.47 -16.88 5.39
C VAL A 156 -9.69 -17.54 6.52
N LEU A 157 -10.22 -17.55 7.75
CA LEU A 157 -9.53 -18.06 8.94
C LEU A 157 -10.07 -19.42 9.43
N HIS A 158 -10.65 -20.22 8.54
CA HIS A 158 -11.32 -21.50 8.82
C HIS A 158 -10.47 -22.56 9.53
N PHE A 159 -9.17 -22.28 9.74
CA PHE A 159 -8.22 -23.12 10.47
C PHE A 159 -8.21 -22.86 11.98
N ILE A 160 -8.83 -21.76 12.45
CA ILE A 160 -8.91 -21.43 13.88
C ILE A 160 -10.27 -21.92 14.40
N PRO A 161 -10.33 -22.99 15.23
CA PRO A 161 -11.59 -23.51 15.71
C PRO A 161 -12.33 -22.47 16.56
N GLN A 162 -13.58 -22.21 16.20
CA GLN A 162 -14.48 -21.32 16.93
C GLN A 162 -15.17 -22.09 18.07
N PRO A 163 -15.04 -21.69 19.35
CA PRO A 163 -15.90 -22.25 20.38
C PRO A 163 -17.36 -21.84 20.13
N ALA A 164 -18.30 -22.75 20.38
CA ALA A 164 -19.71 -22.66 20.00
C ALA A 164 -20.49 -21.45 20.58
N ARG A 165 -19.88 -20.70 21.49
CA ARG A 165 -20.38 -19.43 22.02
C ARG A 165 -19.19 -18.52 22.35
N LEU A 166 -19.17 -17.35 21.73
CA LEU A 166 -18.34 -16.23 22.14
C LEU A 166 -19.28 -15.05 22.41
N ASP A 167 -19.83 -15.01 23.63
CA ASP A 167 -20.47 -13.81 24.15
C ASP A 167 -19.33 -12.85 24.53
N PHE A 168 -18.86 -12.06 23.57
CA PHE A 168 -17.81 -11.07 23.79
C PHE A 168 -18.27 -9.86 24.61
N PHE A 169 -19.58 -9.73 24.85
CA PHE A 169 -20.18 -8.70 25.67
C PHE A 169 -21.42 -9.26 26.38
N SER A 170 -21.22 -9.73 27.62
CA SER A 170 -22.27 -9.79 28.66
C SER A 170 -22.08 -8.62 29.60
#